data_AF-A0A3Q3EN72-F1
#
_entry.id   AF-A0A3Q3EN72-F1
#
_cell.length_a   1.000
_cell.length_b   1.000
_cell.length_c   1.000
_cell.angle_alpha   90.00
_cell.angle_beta   90.00
_cell.angle_gamma   90.00
#
_symmetry.space_group_name_H-M   'P 1'
#
loop_
_entity.id
_entity.type
_entity.pdbx_description
1 polymer ?
#
loop_
_entity_poly.entity_id
_entity_poly.type
_entity_poly.pdbx_seq_one_letter_code
_entity_poly.pdbx_strand_id
1 'polypeptide(L)'
;MAEQALSQELLCSEGGRSVSYLFNLAQLHNCLQYEQDPDAWAVNGHCHYLRGAFAEARESYEWSLIFPQPPSESHIVLLRLGSIYLMERKLEELRVAEEALTVANNLNIENAEVWAYLTLICLRSGRQTDAEQCHKYAVRVSFSFF
;
A
#
# COMPACT_ATOMS: atom_id res chain seq x y z
N MET A 1 -10.99 -17.13 19.39
CA MET A 1 -10.53 -18.49 19.04
C MET A 1 -9.27 -18.88 19.81
N ALA A 2 -8.21 -18.06 19.83
CA ALA A 2 -7.01 -18.28 20.66
C ALA A 2 -7.34 -18.42 22.18
N GLU A 3 -8.26 -17.60 22.70
CA GLU A 3 -8.67 -17.63 24.11
C GLU A 3 -9.37 -18.95 24.52
N GLN A 4 -10.12 -19.58 23.61
CA GLN A 4 -10.76 -20.87 23.88
C GLN A 4 -9.76 -22.01 23.91
N ALA A 5 -8.74 -21.97 23.04
CA ALA A 5 -7.66 -22.96 23.04
C ALA A 5 -6.80 -22.86 24.31
N LEU A 6 -6.45 -21.63 24.72
CA LEU A 6 -5.72 -21.38 25.97
C LEU A 6 -6.52 -21.81 27.21
N SER A 7 -7.84 -21.60 27.19
CA SER A 7 -8.73 -22.02 28.29
C SER A 7 -8.81 -23.54 28.45
N GLN A 8 -8.71 -24.30 27.34
CA GLN A 8 -8.69 -25.77 27.37
C GLN A 8 -7.36 -26.31 27.91
N GLU A 9 -6.25 -25.60 27.67
CA GLU A 9 -4.91 -25.93 28.17
C GLU A 9 -4.79 -25.72 29.69
N LEU A 10 -5.42 -24.67 30.22
CA LEU A 10 -5.40 -24.35 31.66
C LEU A 10 -6.38 -25.18 32.51
N LEU A 11 -7.43 -25.75 31.91
CA LEU A 11 -8.50 -26.48 32.64
C LEU A 11 -8.32 -28.00 32.69
N CYS A 12 -7.38 -28.59 31.93
CA CYS A 12 -7.18 -30.05 31.92
C CYS A 12 -5.95 -30.46 32.75
N SER A 13 -6.19 -31.01 33.95
CA SER A 13 -5.14 -31.63 34.79
C SER A 13 -4.66 -33.00 34.29
N GLU A 14 -5.29 -33.55 33.24
CA GLU A 14 -4.81 -34.73 32.51
C GLU A 14 -4.70 -34.38 31.03
N GLY A 15 -3.50 -34.53 30.46
CA GLY A 15 -3.07 -34.05 29.14
C GLY A 15 -4.02 -34.42 27.98
N GLY A 16 -5.01 -33.57 27.75
CA GLY A 16 -6.16 -33.86 26.91
C GLY A 16 -5.92 -33.62 25.42
N ARG A 17 -5.68 -34.71 24.67
CA ARG A 17 -5.86 -34.76 23.21
C ARG A 17 -7.36 -34.83 22.85
N SER A 18 -8.16 -33.84 23.26
CA SER A 18 -9.57 -33.79 22.87
C SER A 18 -9.70 -33.44 21.37
N VAL A 19 -10.76 -33.92 20.71
CA VAL A 19 -11.00 -33.62 19.27
C VAL A 19 -11.11 -32.11 19.04
N SER A 20 -11.74 -31.38 19.97
CA SER A 20 -11.82 -29.92 19.94
C SER A 20 -10.45 -29.25 20.11
N TYR A 21 -9.58 -29.78 20.97
CA TYR A 21 -8.20 -29.30 21.12
C TYR A 21 -7.39 -29.52 19.84
N LEU A 22 -7.44 -30.73 19.26
CA LEU A 22 -6.73 -31.04 18.01
C LEU A 22 -7.26 -30.22 16.83
N PHE A 23 -8.57 -29.97 16.76
CA PHE A 23 -9.18 -29.10 15.76
C PHE A 23 -8.72 -27.66 15.91
N ASN A 24 -8.75 -27.11 17.13
CA ASN A 24 -8.27 -25.76 17.41
C ASN A 24 -6.76 -25.63 17.16
N LEU A 25 -5.98 -26.64 17.50
CA LEU A 25 -4.53 -26.68 17.25
C LEU A 25 -4.23 -26.80 15.75
N ALA A 26 -5.01 -27.55 14.99
CA ALA A 26 -4.89 -27.61 13.54
C ALA A 26 -5.31 -26.30 12.86
N GLN A 27 -6.34 -25.61 13.39
CA GLN A 27 -6.70 -24.27 12.92
C GLN A 27 -5.64 -23.23 13.27
N LEU A 28 -5.07 -23.29 14.48
CA LEU A 28 -3.97 -22.44 14.90
C LEU A 28 -2.73 -22.71 14.04
N HIS A 29 -2.39 -23.97 13.82
CA HIS A 29 -1.26 -24.37 12.97
C HIS A 29 -1.47 -23.92 11.52
N ASN A 30 -2.67 -24.06 10.96
CA ASN A 30 -3.00 -23.49 9.65
C ASN A 30 -2.88 -21.96 9.66
N CYS A 31 -3.43 -21.26 10.64
CA CYS A 31 -3.30 -19.80 10.77
C CYS A 31 -1.83 -19.36 10.83
N LEU A 32 -1.01 -20.05 11.62
CA LEU A 32 0.43 -19.81 11.71
C LEU A 32 1.14 -20.13 10.39
N GLN A 33 0.65 -21.09 9.61
CA GLN A 33 1.16 -21.38 8.27
C GLN A 33 0.76 -20.30 7.24
N TYR A 34 -0.46 -19.77 7.33
CA TYR A 34 -0.94 -18.62 6.55
C TYR A 34 -0.18 -17.33 6.91
N GLU A 35 0.22 -17.15 8.16
CA GLU A 35 1.03 -16.03 8.62
C GLU A 35 2.48 -16.06 8.10
N GLN A 36 2.97 -17.20 7.58
CA GLN A 36 4.36 -17.36 7.14
C GLN A 36 4.57 -17.34 5.62
N ASP A 37 3.51 -17.15 4.83
CA ASP A 37 3.60 -17.09 3.38
C ASP A 37 3.64 -15.63 2.88
N PRO A 38 4.78 -15.16 2.32
CA PRO A 38 4.89 -13.84 1.71
C PRO A 38 3.82 -13.57 0.65
N ASP A 39 3.45 -14.59 -0.13
CA ASP A 39 2.46 -14.47 -1.21
C ASP A 39 1.03 -14.33 -0.65
N ALA A 40 0.71 -14.99 0.47
CA ALA A 40 -0.58 -14.82 1.13
C ALA A 40 -0.77 -13.38 1.64
N TRP A 41 0.26 -12.80 2.24
CA TRP A 41 0.27 -11.39 2.65
C TRP A 41 0.14 -10.44 1.46
N ALA A 42 0.84 -10.70 0.35
CA ALA A 42 0.75 -9.90 -0.87
C ALA A 42 -0.67 -9.92 -1.46
N VAL A 43 -1.29 -11.09 -1.58
CA VAL A 43 -2.67 -11.25 -2.09
C VAL A 43 -3.68 -10.57 -1.17
N ASN A 44 -3.50 -10.66 0.15
CA ASN A 44 -4.34 -9.95 1.10
C ASN A 44 -4.24 -8.43 0.92
N GLY A 45 -3.01 -7.91 0.81
CA GLY A 45 -2.76 -6.50 0.51
C GLY A 45 -3.39 -6.06 -0.80
N HIS A 46 -3.36 -6.91 -1.84
CA HIS A 46 -4.04 -6.65 -3.11
C HIS A 46 -5.55 -6.54 -2.98
N CYS A 47 -6.18 -7.42 -2.19
CA CYS A 47 -7.60 -7.37 -1.90
C CYS A 47 -7.98 -6.07 -1.19
N HIS A 48 -7.23 -5.67 -0.16
CA HIS A 48 -7.45 -4.43 0.56
C HIS A 48 -7.24 -3.19 -0.31
N TYR A 49 -6.20 -3.18 -1.15
CA TYR A 49 -5.92 -2.08 -2.08
C TYR A 49 -7.07 -1.86 -3.07
N LEU A 50 -7.59 -2.93 -3.66
CA LEU A 50 -8.73 -2.85 -4.60
C LEU A 50 -10.03 -2.40 -3.92
N ARG A 51 -10.15 -2.62 -2.61
CA ARG A 51 -11.28 -2.14 -1.78
C ARG A 51 -11.10 -0.71 -1.29
N GLY A 52 -9.96 -0.07 -1.54
CA GLY A 52 -9.63 1.28 -1.03
C GLY A 52 -9.25 1.31 0.46
N ALA A 53 -9.07 0.15 1.09
CA ALA A 53 -8.61 0.01 2.48
C ALA A 53 -7.08 0.12 2.52
N PHE A 54 -6.55 1.33 2.34
CA PHE A 54 -5.13 1.54 2.09
C PHE A 54 -4.23 1.29 3.30
N ALA A 55 -4.71 1.50 4.53
CA ALA A 55 -3.95 1.26 5.75
C ALA A 55 -3.70 -0.25 5.96
N GLU A 56 -4.74 -1.06 5.80
CA GLU A 56 -4.67 -2.52 5.89
C GLU A 56 -3.90 -3.12 4.71
N ALA A 57 -4.01 -2.51 3.53
CA ALA A 57 -3.19 -2.88 2.37
C ALA A 57 -1.71 -2.64 2.63
N ARG A 58 -1.35 -1.50 3.23
CA ARG A 58 0.03 -1.13 3.57
C ARG A 58 0.64 -2.13 4.54
N GLU A 59 -0.05 -2.39 5.66
CA GLU A 59 0.40 -3.34 6.66
C GLU A 59 0.62 -4.73 6.05
N SER A 60 -0.33 -5.19 5.23
CA SER A 60 -0.20 -6.50 4.55
C SER A 60 1.01 -6.55 3.62
N TYR A 61 1.30 -5.48 2.88
CA TYR A 61 2.48 -5.42 2.01
C TYR A 61 3.79 -5.34 2.80
N GLU A 62 3.85 -4.58 3.88
CA GLU A 62 5.03 -4.52 4.76
C GLU A 62 5.33 -5.90 5.35
N TRP A 63 4.32 -6.60 5.85
CA TRP A 63 4.47 -7.98 6.31
C TRP A 63 4.94 -8.93 5.22
N SER A 64 4.43 -8.81 3.98
CA SER A 64 4.89 -9.65 2.86
C SER A 64 6.39 -9.50 2.56
N LEU A 65 6.98 -8.34 2.87
CA LEU A 65 8.39 -8.02 2.57
C LEU A 65 9.34 -8.28 3.76
N ILE A 66 8.82 -8.60 4.94
CA ILE A 66 9.63 -8.92 6.14
C ILE A 66 10.30 -10.30 6.01
N PHE A 67 9.74 -11.20 5.19
CA PHE A 67 10.25 -12.56 5.04
C PHE A 67 11.58 -12.62 4.26
N PRO A 68 12.45 -13.60 4.54
CA PRO A 68 13.73 -13.76 3.85
C PRO A 68 13.60 -14.04 2.35
N GLN A 69 12.50 -14.67 1.94
CA GLN A 69 12.15 -14.87 0.54
C GLN A 69 11.03 -13.88 0.20
N PRO A 70 11.23 -12.99 -0.78
CA PRO A 70 10.23 -12.02 -1.15
C PRO A 70 9.09 -12.69 -1.96
N PRO A 71 7.88 -12.11 -1.98
CA PRO A 71 6.74 -12.67 -2.70
C PRO A 71 7.01 -12.74 -4.21
N SER A 72 6.38 -13.70 -4.89
CA SER A 72 6.50 -13.95 -6.32
C SER A 72 6.23 -12.68 -7.15
N GLU A 73 5.25 -11.88 -6.72
CA GLU A 73 4.82 -10.63 -7.37
C GLU A 73 5.33 -9.38 -6.64
N SER A 74 6.56 -9.41 -6.12
CA SER A 74 7.18 -8.31 -5.36
C SER A 74 7.11 -6.94 -6.04
N HIS A 75 7.20 -6.91 -7.37
CA HIS A 75 7.15 -5.67 -8.14
C HIS A 75 5.78 -4.98 -8.05
N ILE A 76 4.68 -5.75 -8.00
CA ILE A 76 3.32 -5.23 -7.82
C ILE A 76 3.10 -4.76 -6.38
N VAL A 77 3.59 -5.53 -5.42
CA VAL A 77 3.57 -5.18 -3.99
C VAL A 77 4.25 -3.83 -3.75
N LEU A 78 5.48 -3.65 -4.23
CA LEU A 78 6.24 -2.41 -4.06
C LEU A 78 5.59 -1.21 -4.75
N LEU A 79 5.05 -1.40 -5.96
CA LEU A 79 4.35 -0.34 -6.70
C LEU A 79 3.11 0.16 -5.94
N ARG A 80 2.29 -0.77 -5.44
CA ARG A 80 1.08 -0.42 -4.68
C ARG A 80 1.43 0.17 -3.32
N LEU A 81 2.42 -0.37 -2.63
CA LEU A 81 2.92 0.19 -1.37
C LEU A 81 3.45 1.62 -1.54
N GLY A 82 4.23 1.87 -2.61
CA GLY A 82 4.70 3.22 -2.95
C GLY A 82 3.56 4.18 -3.25
N SER A 83 2.51 3.73 -3.95
CA SER A 83 1.33 4.56 -4.20
C SER A 83 0.55 4.88 -2.91
N ILE A 84 0.46 3.93 -1.98
CA ILE A 84 -0.17 4.16 -0.66
C ILE A 84 0.65 5.19 0.11
N TYR A 85 1.98 5.04 0.19
CA TYR A 85 2.84 6.02 0.86
C TYR A 85 2.76 7.40 0.22
N LEU A 86 2.67 7.50 -1.11
CA LEU A 86 2.45 8.78 -1.79
C LEU A 86 1.08 9.38 -1.47
N MET A 87 0.05 8.55 -1.33
CA MET A 87 -1.29 8.98 -0.91
C MET A 87 -1.34 9.41 0.56
N GLU A 88 -0.64 8.71 1.45
CA GLU A 88 -0.55 9.00 2.89
C GLU A 88 0.33 10.23 3.16
N ARG A 89 1.45 10.38 2.44
CA ARG A 89 2.38 11.53 2.52
C ARG A 89 1.88 12.78 1.76
N LYS A 90 0.60 12.84 1.36
CA LYS A 90 0.01 13.94 0.56
C LYS A 90 0.04 15.35 1.18
N LEU A 91 0.70 15.59 2.32
CA LEU A 91 0.69 16.90 2.97
C LEU A 91 2.02 17.40 3.58
N GLU A 92 3.02 16.58 3.87
CA GLU A 92 4.24 17.06 4.57
C GLU A 92 5.49 17.26 3.70
N GLU A 93 5.56 16.73 2.48
CA GLU A 93 6.73 16.89 1.61
C GLU A 93 6.38 17.47 0.22
N LEU A 94 5.47 18.45 0.18
CA LEU A 94 5.11 19.17 -1.06
C LEU A 94 6.35 19.71 -1.81
N ARG A 95 7.42 20.09 -1.09
CA ARG A 95 8.67 20.57 -1.70
C ARG A 95 9.45 19.47 -2.43
N VAL A 96 9.52 18.27 -1.87
CA VAL A 96 10.26 17.16 -2.48
C VAL A 96 9.52 16.69 -3.74
N ALA A 97 8.19 16.66 -3.69
CA ALA A 97 7.36 16.35 -4.85
C ALA A 97 7.48 17.40 -5.96
N GLU A 98 7.48 18.70 -5.61
CA GLU A 98 7.66 19.80 -6.57
C GLU A 98 9.02 19.72 -7.28
N GLU A 99 10.09 19.43 -6.53
CA GLU A 99 11.45 19.33 -7.06
C GLU A 99 11.59 18.14 -8.03
N ALA A 100 11.07 16.96 -7.64
CA ALA A 100 11.07 15.78 -8.50
C ALA A 100 10.25 15.99 -9.80
N LEU A 101 9.09 16.64 -9.70
CA LEU A 101 8.25 16.93 -10.87
C LEU A 101 8.87 17.99 -11.78
N THR A 102 9.63 18.93 -11.24
CA THR A 102 10.38 19.92 -12.03
C THR A 102 11.48 19.24 -12.85
N VAL A 103 12.20 18.27 -12.25
CA VAL A 103 13.19 17.47 -12.98
C VAL A 103 12.52 16.63 -14.09
N ALA A 104 11.38 16.01 -13.81
CA ALA A 104 10.62 15.24 -14.80
C ALA A 104 10.13 16.12 -15.96
N ASN A 105 9.65 17.34 -15.68
CA ASN A 105 9.24 18.31 -16.70
C ASN A 105 10.41 18.71 -17.61
N ASN A 106 11.62 18.88 -17.05
CA ASN A 106 12.81 19.20 -17.84
C ASN A 106 13.23 18.05 -18.79
N LEU A 107 12.92 16.81 -18.43
CA LEU A 107 13.21 15.63 -19.23
C LEU A 107 12.17 15.40 -20.34
N ASN A 108 10.90 15.70 -20.06
CA ASN A 108 9.82 15.63 -21.03
C ASN A 108 8.76 16.70 -20.75
N ILE A 109 8.89 17.81 -21.47
CA ILE A 109 8.06 19.01 -21.32
C ILE A 109 6.62 18.76 -21.82
N GLU A 110 6.41 17.73 -22.63
CA GLU A 110 5.13 17.36 -23.23
C GLU A 110 4.32 16.36 -22.40
N ASN A 111 4.76 16.02 -21.18
CA ASN A 111 3.97 15.15 -20.32
C ASN A 111 2.90 15.95 -19.56
N ALA A 112 1.65 15.83 -20.01
CA ALA A 112 0.50 16.51 -19.41
C ALA A 112 0.24 16.11 -17.94
N GLU A 113 0.60 14.89 -17.53
CA GLU A 113 0.41 14.43 -16.15
C GLU A 113 1.34 15.18 -15.18
N VAL A 114 2.58 15.48 -15.59
CA VAL A 114 3.53 16.25 -14.77
C VAL A 114 2.99 17.65 -14.49
N TRP A 115 2.41 18.31 -15.50
CA TRP A 115 1.76 19.61 -15.33
C TRP A 115 0.51 19.55 -14.46
N ALA A 116 -0.27 18.47 -14.51
CA ALA A 116 -1.42 18.26 -13.64
C ALA A 116 -0.98 18.11 -12.16
N TYR A 117 0.10 17.37 -11.89
CA TYR A 117 0.64 17.24 -10.54
C TYR A 117 1.27 18.53 -10.02
N LEU A 118 1.99 19.30 -10.85
CA LEU A 118 2.49 20.64 -10.47
C LEU A 118 1.33 21.61 -10.17
N THR A 119 0.25 21.57 -10.95
CA THR A 119 -0.98 22.35 -10.69
C THR A 119 -1.58 21.99 -9.33
N LEU A 120 -1.69 20.70 -9.03
CA LEU A 120 -2.22 20.21 -7.76
C LEU A 120 -1.35 20.69 -6.59
N ILE A 121 -0.01 20.65 -6.73
CA ILE A 121 0.92 21.16 -5.72
C ILE A 121 0.76 22.67 -5.53
N CYS A 122 0.71 23.46 -6.61
CA CYS A 122 0.52 24.91 -6.53
C CYS A 122 -0.80 25.29 -5.85
N LEU A 123 -1.91 24.59 -6.16
CA LEU A 123 -3.20 24.78 -5.49
C LEU A 123 -3.11 24.48 -3.99
N ARG A 124 -2.39 23.42 -3.62
CA ARG A 124 -2.22 23.00 -2.21
C ARG A 124 -1.26 23.92 -1.44
N SER A 125 -0.32 24.57 -2.12
CA SER A 125 0.57 25.59 -1.53
C SER A 125 -0.04 26.99 -1.47
N GLY A 126 -1.28 27.19 -1.94
CA GLY A 126 -1.93 28.51 -1.98
C GLY A 126 -1.39 29.45 -3.09
N ARG A 127 -0.60 28.93 -4.03
CA ARG A 127 -0.05 29.68 -5.18
C ARG A 127 -1.00 29.56 -6.37
N GLN A 128 -2.15 30.25 -6.29
CA GLN A 128 -3.20 30.16 -7.32
C GLN A 128 -2.78 30.64 -8.71
N THR A 129 -1.93 31.67 -8.80
CA THR A 129 -1.43 32.19 -10.09
C THR A 129 -0.58 31.17 -10.84
N ASP A 130 0.25 30.42 -10.11
CA ASP A 130 1.17 29.43 -10.68
C ASP A 130 0.40 28.15 -11.07
N ALA A 131 -0.62 27.80 -10.29
CA ALA A 131 -1.54 26.73 -10.62
C ALA A 131 -2.32 27.00 -11.91
N GLU A 132 -2.83 28.22 -12.10
CA GLU A 132 -3.55 28.60 -13.32
C GLU A 132 -2.65 28.53 -14.57
N GLN A 133 -1.37 28.90 -14.44
CA GLN A 133 -0.40 28.76 -15.52
C GLN A 133 -0.12 27.29 -15.84
N CYS A 134 0.16 26.46 -14.84
CA CYS A 134 0.43 25.03 -15.04
C CYS A 134 -0.78 24.30 -15.64
N HIS A 135 -1.99 24.65 -15.22
CA HIS A 135 -3.23 24.08 -15.77
C HIS A 135 -3.39 24.42 -17.25
N LYS A 136 -3.13 25.68 -17.64
CA LYS A 136 -3.16 26.09 -19.06
C LYS A 136 -2.17 25.30 -19.91
N TYR A 137 -0.97 25.04 -19.40
CA TYR A 137 0.03 24.22 -20.10
C TYR A 137 -0.39 22.75 -20.19
N ALA A 138 -0.92 22.16 -19.11
CA ALA A 138 -1.43 20.79 -19.11
C ALA A 138 -2.53 20.59 -20.17
N VAL A 139 -3.48 21.51 -20.25
CA VAL A 139 -4.56 21.49 -21.25
C VAL A 139 -3.98 21.64 -22.66
N ARG A 140 -3.07 22.60 -22.88
CA ARG A 140 -2.49 22.85 -24.21
C ARG A 140 -1.70 21.65 -24.76
N VAL A 141 -0.95 20.99 -23.89
CA VAL A 141 -0.16 19.80 -24.24
C VAL A 141 -1.08 18.59 -24.51
N SER A 142 -2.13 18.41 -23.70
CA SER A 142 -3.13 17.34 -23.90
C SER A 142 -3.88 17.45 -25.23
N PHE A 143 -4.12 18.68 -25.72
CA PHE A 143 -4.78 18.93 -27.00
C PHE A 143 -3.84 18.84 -28.22
N SER A 144 -2.52 18.74 -28.03
CA SER A 144 -1.55 18.64 -29.14
C SER A 144 -1.43 17.22 -29.72
N PHE A 145 -2.16 16.24 -29.18
CA PHE A 145 -2.15 14.83 -29.58
C PHE A 145 -3.49 14.32 -30.17
N PHE A 146 -4.27 15.22 -30.81
CA PHE A 146 -5.37 14.85 -31.70
C PHE A 146 -5.05 15.21 -33.16
#